data_AF-A0A971JCH8-F1
#
_entry.id   AF-A0A971JCH8-F1
#
_cell.length_a   1.000
_cell.length_b   1.000
_cell.length_c   1.000
_cell.angle_alpha   90.00
_cell.angle_beta   90.00
_cell.angle_gamma   90.00
#
_symmetry.space_group_name_H-M   'P 1'
#
loop_
_entity.id
_entity.type
_entity.pdbx_description
1 polymer ?
#
loop_
_entity_poly.entity_id
_entity_poly.type
_entity_poly.pdbx_seq_one_letter_code
_entity_poly.pdbx_strand_id
1 'polypeptide(L)'
;IGGTYNHNNKGQQHHVPITDERYRFGIKGISDDMGASRLVVAFEFFGVEDLVIRDITIRDQRAWSMMCVNFKNVTMENIYIDLPNWMKSQNQDGLHFWGPGQFLTLKNIKGRSGDDFIALGPDEHDLVSSITDVLIDGVHLEYADQAIRMLSRAKGRLDRVIVRNVSGTYRSYGFFINPWFPGDGFGNYGHITFDNIDLRPMDHVYPYRTATLFDIGGNFDCITFKNIHHQDASDDRPLFIFGLPFHRNDLNYAPDFRPYIKNAVIDGLTIVQSEDDPEVKEYIQVYDRVENLFLKNVIVSSDKDAKKTESFIRFRKFKNCDRVGKIGNLVTHDIYMPNVEKLLSYSQQVEHVSNT
;
A
#
# COMPACT_ATOMS: atom_id res chain seq x y z
N ILE A 1 12.76 21.64 -24.67
CA ILE A 1 11.49 20.90 -24.50
C ILE A 1 11.79 19.48 -24.96
N GLY A 2 12.08 18.58 -24.01
CA GLY A 2 12.56 17.23 -24.30
C GLY A 2 11.88 16.25 -23.37
N GLY A 3 11.14 15.33 -23.95
CA GLY A 3 10.59 14.13 -23.34
C GLY A 3 10.50 13.12 -24.47
N THR A 4 11.14 11.97 -24.33
CA THR A 4 11.11 10.93 -25.36
C THR A 4 9.75 10.27 -25.29
N TYR A 5 8.85 10.52 -26.26
CA TYR A 5 7.63 9.75 -26.43
C TYR A 5 8.02 8.35 -26.90
N ASN A 6 8.20 7.44 -25.95
CA ASN A 6 8.51 6.06 -26.23
C ASN A 6 7.34 5.19 -25.77
N HIS A 7 6.65 4.63 -26.75
CA HIS A 7 6.29 3.22 -26.67
C HIS A 7 5.06 2.84 -25.80
N ASN A 8 3.88 3.28 -26.27
CA ASN A 8 2.56 2.74 -25.90
C ASN A 8 2.15 1.58 -26.85
N ASN A 9 2.76 0.39 -26.73
CA ASN A 9 2.33 -0.78 -27.50
C ASN A 9 2.61 -2.12 -26.79
N LYS A 10 1.58 -2.96 -26.71
CA LYS A 10 1.63 -4.37 -26.27
C LYS A 10 2.78 -5.18 -26.87
N GLY A 11 3.17 -4.89 -28.12
CA GLY A 11 4.23 -5.61 -28.83
C GLY A 11 5.67 -5.26 -28.43
N GLN A 12 5.88 -4.30 -27.52
CA GLN A 12 7.22 -3.89 -27.11
C GLN A 12 7.88 -4.88 -26.16
N GLN A 13 9.21 -4.89 -26.19
CA GLN A 13 10.00 -5.63 -25.22
C GLN A 13 9.75 -5.06 -23.81
N HIS A 14 9.65 -5.94 -22.83
CA HIS A 14 9.49 -5.54 -21.43
C HIS A 14 10.71 -4.78 -20.90
N HIS A 15 11.88 -5.33 -21.20
CA HIS A 15 13.18 -4.81 -20.82
C HIS A 15 13.97 -4.57 -22.09
N VAL A 16 14.77 -3.49 -22.09
CA VAL A 16 15.74 -3.20 -23.14
C VAL A 16 17.14 -3.12 -22.55
N PRO A 17 18.20 -3.46 -23.31
CA PRO A 17 19.56 -3.32 -22.83
C PRO A 17 19.88 -1.88 -22.42
N ILE A 18 20.61 -1.73 -21.32
CA ILE A 18 21.20 -0.45 -20.94
C ILE A 18 22.38 -0.19 -21.90
N THR A 19 22.22 0.79 -22.77
CA THR A 19 23.26 1.21 -23.72
C THR A 19 24.08 2.40 -23.21
N ASP A 20 23.65 3.00 -22.10
CA ASP A 20 24.30 4.12 -21.42
C ASP A 20 24.08 3.97 -19.91
N GLU A 21 25.18 3.90 -19.15
CA GLU A 21 25.21 3.66 -17.71
C GLU A 21 24.40 4.70 -16.90
N ARG A 22 24.13 5.89 -17.47
CA ARG A 22 23.27 6.89 -16.82
C ARG A 22 21.82 6.44 -16.64
N TYR A 23 21.37 5.43 -17.42
CA TYR A 23 20.04 4.83 -17.31
C TYR A 23 20.02 3.55 -16.47
N ARG A 24 21.12 3.23 -15.79
CA ARG A 24 21.15 2.09 -14.88
C ARG A 24 20.45 2.45 -13.57
N PHE A 25 19.42 1.69 -13.24
CA PHE A 25 18.75 1.73 -11.94
C PHE A 25 19.25 0.60 -11.05
N GLY A 26 19.33 0.86 -9.75
CA GLY A 26 19.74 -0.11 -8.74
C GLY A 26 21.24 -0.11 -8.40
N ILE A 27 21.54 -0.59 -7.21
CA ILE A 27 22.90 -0.84 -6.75
C ILE A 27 23.27 -2.28 -7.13
N LYS A 28 24.42 -2.44 -7.78
CA LYS A 28 24.95 -3.76 -8.17
C LYS A 28 24.97 -4.70 -6.95
N GLY A 29 24.31 -5.86 -7.09
CA GLY A 29 24.27 -6.88 -6.04
C GLY A 29 23.16 -6.69 -4.99
N ILE A 30 22.24 -5.76 -5.19
CA ILE A 30 20.98 -5.65 -4.41
C ILE A 30 19.84 -6.31 -5.20
N SER A 31 18.79 -6.78 -4.50
CA SER A 31 17.69 -7.61 -5.03
C SER A 31 16.91 -7.05 -6.24
N ASP A 32 17.05 -5.76 -6.52
CA ASP A 32 16.40 -4.97 -7.58
C ASP A 32 17.39 -4.57 -8.70
N ASP A 33 18.62 -5.10 -8.72
CA ASP A 33 19.57 -4.95 -9.83
C ASP A 33 18.98 -5.62 -11.08
N MET A 34 18.36 -4.82 -11.95
CA MET A 34 17.88 -5.22 -13.28
C MET A 34 19.04 -5.57 -14.24
N GLY A 35 20.28 -5.63 -13.73
CA GLY A 35 21.48 -6.05 -14.43
C GLY A 35 21.89 -5.03 -15.49
N ALA A 36 22.09 -5.52 -16.71
CA ALA A 36 22.38 -4.70 -17.88
C ALA A 36 21.11 -4.33 -18.68
N SER A 37 19.95 -4.35 -18.03
CA SER A 37 18.66 -4.07 -18.68
C SER A 37 17.82 -3.10 -17.86
N ARG A 38 16.92 -2.38 -18.53
CA ARG A 38 15.97 -1.46 -17.90
C ARG A 38 14.56 -1.68 -18.41
N LEU A 39 13.58 -1.37 -17.57
CA LEU A 39 12.17 -1.40 -17.94
C LEU A 39 11.85 -0.38 -19.03
N VAL A 40 10.87 -0.72 -19.87
CA VAL A 40 10.28 0.23 -20.82
C VAL A 40 9.18 1.01 -20.12
N VAL A 41 9.52 2.25 -19.75
CA VAL A 41 8.65 3.22 -19.07
C VAL A 41 8.17 4.25 -20.09
N ALA A 42 6.89 4.64 -20.05
CA ALA A 42 6.34 5.56 -21.05
C ALA A 42 6.81 7.02 -20.86
N PHE A 43 6.90 7.50 -19.61
CA PHE A 43 7.46 8.81 -19.27
C PHE A 43 8.50 8.70 -18.16
N GLU A 44 9.67 9.31 -18.33
CA GLU A 44 10.71 9.34 -17.32
C GLU A 44 11.19 10.77 -17.06
N PHE A 45 11.22 11.18 -15.79
CA PHE A 45 11.71 12.47 -15.33
C PHE A 45 12.76 12.28 -14.24
N PHE A 46 13.92 12.90 -14.39
CA PHE A 46 15.05 12.78 -13.45
C PHE A 46 15.56 14.16 -13.06
N GLY A 47 15.74 14.42 -11.76
CA GLY A 47 16.38 15.64 -11.29
C GLY A 47 15.58 16.90 -11.62
N VAL A 48 14.26 16.85 -11.41
CA VAL A 48 13.33 17.91 -11.83
C VAL A 48 12.88 18.76 -10.64
N GLU A 49 12.79 20.07 -10.87
CA GLU A 49 12.17 21.02 -9.94
C GLU A 49 11.06 21.77 -10.68
N ASP A 50 9.92 22.00 -10.01
CA ASP A 50 8.75 22.72 -10.53
C ASP A 50 8.10 22.07 -11.78
N LEU A 51 7.97 20.74 -11.76
CA LEU A 51 7.33 19.98 -12.84
C LEU A 51 5.80 19.96 -12.68
N VAL A 52 5.09 20.28 -13.75
CA VAL A 52 3.63 20.13 -13.86
C VAL A 52 3.28 19.21 -15.02
N ILE A 53 2.46 18.20 -14.76
CA ILE A 53 1.84 17.34 -15.80
C ILE A 53 0.34 17.33 -15.56
N ARG A 54 -0.45 17.61 -16.60
CA ARG A 54 -1.90 17.61 -16.44
C ARG A 54 -2.67 17.30 -17.72
N ASP A 55 -3.88 16.81 -17.53
CA ASP A 55 -4.88 16.64 -18.59
C ASP A 55 -4.41 15.66 -19.69
N ILE A 56 -3.83 14.52 -19.28
CA ILE A 56 -3.31 13.50 -20.20
C ILE A 56 -3.93 12.12 -19.95
N THR A 57 -3.98 11.34 -21.02
CA THR A 57 -4.21 9.89 -20.95
C THR A 57 -2.91 9.17 -21.29
N ILE A 58 -2.49 8.25 -20.43
CA ILE A 58 -1.42 7.29 -20.71
C ILE A 58 -2.10 5.95 -20.98
N ARG A 59 -1.93 5.39 -22.18
CA ARG A 59 -2.65 4.19 -22.60
C ARG A 59 -1.71 3.08 -23.00
N ASP A 60 -2.00 1.85 -22.54
CA ASP A 60 -1.29 0.63 -22.93
C ASP A 60 0.24 0.74 -22.75
N GLN A 61 0.67 1.26 -21.60
CA GLN A 61 2.07 1.25 -21.19
C GLN A 61 2.62 -0.18 -21.15
N ARG A 62 3.90 -0.34 -21.54
CA ARG A 62 4.53 -1.66 -21.59
C ARG A 62 4.87 -2.21 -20.20
N ALA A 63 5.61 -1.43 -19.43
CA ALA A 63 5.80 -1.64 -18.00
C ALA A 63 5.20 -0.41 -17.28
N TRP A 64 6.00 0.48 -16.70
CA TRP A 64 5.47 1.63 -15.96
C TRP A 64 4.94 2.75 -16.85
N SER A 65 3.84 3.38 -16.42
CA SER A 65 3.27 4.54 -17.13
C SER A 65 4.17 5.76 -16.98
N MET A 66 4.68 5.99 -15.76
CA MET A 66 5.57 7.11 -15.50
C MET A 66 6.52 6.80 -14.35
N MET A 67 7.72 7.33 -14.45
CA MET A 67 8.69 7.35 -13.38
C MET A 67 9.21 8.78 -13.16
N CYS A 68 9.22 9.25 -11.92
CA CYS A 68 9.76 10.54 -11.51
C CYS A 68 10.76 10.35 -10.36
N VAL A 69 12.02 10.69 -10.59
CA VAL A 69 13.14 10.40 -9.69
C VAL A 69 13.85 11.69 -9.33
N ASN A 70 14.26 11.84 -8.07
CA ASN A 70 14.97 13.02 -7.59
C ASN A 70 14.22 14.31 -7.94
N PHE A 71 13.17 14.62 -7.18
CA PHE A 71 12.23 15.66 -7.56
C PHE A 71 11.93 16.67 -6.44
N LYS A 72 11.50 17.87 -6.84
CA LYS A 72 11.01 18.88 -5.91
C LYS A 72 9.88 19.69 -6.56
N ASN A 73 8.82 19.97 -5.80
CA ASN A 73 7.65 20.72 -6.28
C ASN A 73 7.04 20.11 -7.56
N VAL A 74 6.51 18.89 -7.44
CA VAL A 74 5.89 18.20 -8.57
C VAL A 74 4.38 18.16 -8.40
N THR A 75 3.66 18.62 -9.41
CA THR A 75 2.20 18.57 -9.46
C THR A 75 1.74 17.75 -10.66
N MET A 76 0.92 16.73 -10.41
CA MET A 76 0.28 15.94 -11.46
C MET A 76 -1.24 15.92 -11.26
N GLU A 77 -1.99 16.36 -12.26
CA GLU A 77 -3.45 16.55 -12.12
C GLU A 77 -4.22 16.03 -13.33
N ASN A 78 -5.41 15.45 -13.11
CA ASN A 78 -6.31 15.00 -14.19
C ASN A 78 -5.65 14.01 -15.17
N ILE A 79 -5.03 12.95 -14.62
CA ILE A 79 -4.39 11.90 -15.43
C ILE A 79 -5.29 10.67 -15.47
N TYR A 80 -5.49 10.13 -16.68
CA TYR A 80 -6.15 8.84 -16.88
C TYR A 80 -5.12 7.79 -17.31
N ILE A 81 -5.00 6.70 -16.56
CA ILE A 81 -4.17 5.54 -16.91
C ILE A 81 -5.09 4.47 -17.49
N ASP A 82 -4.95 4.22 -18.78
CA ASP A 82 -5.87 3.41 -19.56
C ASP A 82 -5.20 2.10 -19.99
N LEU A 83 -5.58 0.99 -19.38
CA LEU A 83 -4.93 -0.31 -19.59
C LEU A 83 -5.90 -1.39 -20.09
N PRO A 84 -6.44 -1.25 -21.31
CA PRO A 84 -7.36 -2.24 -21.89
C PRO A 84 -6.67 -3.56 -22.19
N ASN A 85 -5.36 -3.54 -22.51
CA ASN A 85 -4.57 -4.74 -22.79
C ASN A 85 -3.74 -5.16 -21.59
N TRP A 86 -4.39 -5.31 -20.43
CA TRP A 86 -3.76 -5.80 -19.20
C TRP A 86 -3.00 -7.12 -19.44
N MET A 87 -1.81 -7.21 -18.87
CA MET A 87 -0.95 -8.38 -18.89
C MET A 87 -0.52 -8.74 -17.48
N LYS A 88 -0.85 -9.98 -17.06
CA LYS A 88 -0.54 -10.48 -15.73
C LYS A 88 0.96 -10.42 -15.42
N SER A 89 1.33 -9.82 -14.29
CA SER A 89 2.72 -9.83 -13.77
C SER A 89 3.73 -9.26 -14.75
N GLN A 90 3.44 -8.09 -15.35
CA GLN A 90 4.29 -7.40 -16.31
C GLN A 90 4.70 -5.99 -15.86
N ASN A 91 4.67 -5.71 -14.55
CA ASN A 91 5.04 -4.42 -13.97
C ASN A 91 4.31 -3.27 -14.67
N GLN A 92 3.00 -3.40 -14.85
CA GLN A 92 2.18 -2.39 -15.53
C GLN A 92 1.70 -1.32 -14.54
N ASP A 93 2.64 -0.74 -13.82
CA ASP A 93 2.42 0.29 -12.80
C ASP A 93 1.92 1.59 -13.44
N GLY A 94 1.24 2.40 -12.64
CA GLY A 94 0.83 3.74 -12.98
C GLY A 94 1.97 4.74 -12.80
N LEU A 95 1.87 5.57 -11.76
CA LEU A 95 2.84 6.63 -11.46
C LEU A 95 3.82 6.19 -10.38
N HIS A 96 5.11 6.09 -10.71
CA HIS A 96 6.17 5.66 -9.79
C HIS A 96 7.08 6.84 -9.41
N PHE A 97 7.28 7.05 -8.12
CA PHE A 97 8.11 8.13 -7.58
C PHE A 97 9.27 7.58 -6.77
N TRP A 98 10.48 7.99 -7.12
CA TRP A 98 11.69 7.61 -6.40
C TRP A 98 12.36 8.79 -5.74
N GLY A 99 12.86 8.53 -4.54
CA GLY A 99 13.57 9.53 -3.79
C GLY A 99 14.93 9.88 -4.40
N PRO A 100 15.51 11.00 -3.94
CA PRO A 100 14.93 11.92 -2.96
C PRO A 100 13.76 12.73 -3.55
N GLY A 101 12.80 13.14 -2.72
CA GLY A 101 11.59 13.81 -3.19
C GLY A 101 10.96 14.74 -2.16
N GLN A 102 10.50 15.91 -2.57
CA GLN A 102 9.74 16.81 -1.69
C GLN A 102 8.64 17.58 -2.43
N PHE A 103 7.51 17.79 -1.75
CA PHE A 103 6.36 18.56 -2.26
C PHE A 103 5.75 17.93 -3.52
N LEU A 104 5.25 16.70 -3.36
CA LEU A 104 4.50 16.00 -4.41
C LEU A 104 3.00 16.21 -4.23
N THR A 105 2.32 16.68 -5.26
CA THR A 105 0.86 16.79 -5.29
C THR A 105 0.30 16.00 -6.46
N LEU A 106 -0.51 14.98 -6.18
CA LEU A 106 -1.28 14.22 -7.15
C LEU A 106 -2.76 14.50 -6.95
N LYS A 107 -3.47 14.93 -8.00
CA LYS A 107 -4.91 15.14 -7.93
C LYS A 107 -5.70 14.54 -9.07
N ASN A 108 -6.86 13.99 -8.76
CA ASN A 108 -7.80 13.48 -9.75
C ASN A 108 -7.13 12.52 -10.76
N ILE A 109 -6.50 11.47 -10.21
CA ILE A 109 -5.84 10.43 -10.99
C ILE A 109 -6.77 9.22 -11.06
N LYS A 110 -7.03 8.71 -12.26
CA LYS A 110 -8.02 7.62 -12.42
C LYS A 110 -7.64 6.58 -13.46
N GLY A 111 -8.28 5.42 -13.40
CA GLY A 111 -8.15 4.34 -14.37
C GLY A 111 -7.59 3.05 -13.78
N ARG A 112 -6.81 2.31 -14.59
CA ARG A 112 -6.40 0.93 -14.29
C ARG A 112 -4.88 0.73 -14.45
N SER A 113 -4.29 0.01 -13.50
CA SER A 113 -2.94 -0.54 -13.59
C SER A 113 -2.95 -2.07 -13.52
N GLY A 114 -1.89 -2.70 -14.04
CA GLY A 114 -1.63 -4.14 -13.92
C GLY A 114 -0.60 -4.48 -12.84
N ASP A 115 -0.29 -3.50 -11.99
CA ASP A 115 0.49 -3.60 -10.77
C ASP A 115 0.11 -2.40 -9.87
N ASP A 116 1.05 -1.76 -9.19
CA ASP A 116 0.83 -0.55 -8.38
C ASP A 116 0.25 0.63 -9.20
N PHE A 117 -0.91 1.17 -8.83
CA PHE A 117 -1.50 2.32 -9.51
C PHE A 117 -0.71 3.62 -9.23
N ILE A 118 -0.25 3.79 -8.00
CA ILE A 118 0.72 4.81 -7.60
C ILE A 118 1.74 4.16 -6.68
N ALA A 119 3.03 4.42 -6.88
CA ALA A 119 4.10 3.91 -6.04
C ALA A 119 5.01 5.03 -5.53
N LEU A 120 5.27 5.04 -4.23
CA LEU A 120 6.24 5.90 -3.56
C LEU A 120 7.39 5.04 -3.01
N GLY A 121 8.57 5.16 -3.60
CA GLY A 121 9.79 4.45 -3.20
C GLY A 121 10.89 5.41 -2.78
N PRO A 122 10.90 5.92 -1.53
CA PRO A 122 11.89 6.93 -1.09
C PRO A 122 13.34 6.48 -1.22
N ASP A 123 13.61 5.21 -0.94
CA ASP A 123 14.95 4.63 -0.95
C ASP A 123 14.97 3.27 -1.65
N GLU A 124 14.04 3.09 -2.61
CA GLU A 124 13.88 1.82 -3.32
C GLU A 124 15.19 1.35 -3.94
N HIS A 125 15.99 2.28 -4.48
CA HIS A 125 17.28 1.95 -5.13
C HIS A 125 18.53 2.35 -4.35
N ASP A 126 18.53 3.49 -3.67
CA ASP A 126 19.75 4.00 -3.03
C ASP A 126 19.86 3.67 -1.54
N LEU A 127 18.80 3.09 -0.95
CA LEU A 127 18.69 2.70 0.45
C LEU A 127 18.82 3.84 1.48
N VAL A 128 18.86 5.10 1.03
CA VAL A 128 19.14 6.26 1.91
C VAL A 128 18.26 7.47 1.64
N SER A 129 17.66 7.61 0.46
CA SER A 129 16.88 8.79 0.12
C SER A 129 15.53 8.84 0.79
N SER A 130 14.96 10.04 0.86
CA SER A 130 13.68 10.27 1.52
C SER A 130 12.69 10.93 0.57
N ILE A 131 11.40 10.60 0.73
CA ILE A 131 10.29 11.34 0.12
C ILE A 131 9.47 11.93 1.25
N THR A 132 9.23 13.24 1.21
CA THR A 132 8.42 13.91 2.23
C THR A 132 7.47 14.95 1.64
N ASP A 133 6.43 15.31 2.40
CA ASP A 133 5.45 16.33 2.00
C ASP A 133 4.69 15.92 0.73
N VAL A 134 3.85 14.90 0.86
CA VAL A 134 3.09 14.31 -0.25
C VAL A 134 1.59 14.46 0.00
N LEU A 135 0.87 14.96 -1.00
CA LEU A 135 -0.59 14.95 -1.07
C LEU A 135 -1.04 14.13 -2.28
N ILE A 136 -1.83 13.09 -2.03
CA ILE A 136 -2.57 12.34 -3.05
C ILE A 136 -4.06 12.56 -2.76
N ASP A 137 -4.77 13.23 -3.65
CA ASP A 137 -6.14 13.68 -3.42
C ASP A 137 -7.05 13.42 -4.63
N GLY A 138 -7.99 12.50 -4.49
CA GLY A 138 -8.87 12.12 -5.59
C GLY A 138 -8.22 11.05 -6.46
N VAL A 139 -8.38 9.79 -6.06
CA VAL A 139 -8.00 8.64 -6.87
C VAL A 139 -9.26 7.82 -7.18
N HIS A 140 -9.49 7.49 -8.44
CA HIS A 140 -10.60 6.62 -8.85
C HIS A 140 -10.09 5.41 -9.62
N LEU A 141 -10.16 4.24 -8.99
CA LEU A 141 -9.65 2.99 -9.56
C LEU A 141 -10.72 2.28 -10.37
N GLU A 142 -10.34 1.85 -11.57
CA GLU A 142 -11.18 1.11 -12.50
C GLU A 142 -10.60 -0.29 -12.67
N TYR A 143 -10.81 -1.15 -11.66
CA TYR A 143 -10.36 -2.54 -11.66
C TYR A 143 -8.83 -2.68 -11.70
N ALA A 144 -8.15 -1.86 -10.90
CA ALA A 144 -6.69 -1.87 -10.75
C ALA A 144 -6.19 -3.08 -9.97
N ASP A 145 -5.01 -3.62 -10.32
CA ASP A 145 -4.45 -4.77 -9.63
C ASP A 145 -4.08 -4.44 -8.17
N GLN A 146 -3.47 -3.26 -7.96
CA GLN A 146 -3.18 -2.67 -6.66
C GLN A 146 -3.46 -1.15 -6.66
N ALA A 147 -3.82 -0.54 -5.53
CA ALA A 147 -3.97 0.93 -5.46
C ALA A 147 -2.63 1.63 -5.23
N ILE A 148 -2.26 1.88 -3.97
CA ILE A 148 -1.09 2.72 -3.65
C ILE A 148 -0.05 1.92 -2.87
N ARG A 149 1.18 1.94 -3.40
CA ARG A 149 2.36 1.34 -2.83
C ARG A 149 3.24 2.38 -2.14
N MET A 150 3.74 2.02 -0.96
CA MET A 150 4.68 2.83 -0.18
C MET A 150 5.85 1.95 0.29
N LEU A 151 6.94 1.98 -0.47
CA LEU A 151 8.07 1.05 -0.39
C LEU A 151 9.31 1.77 0.17
N SER A 152 9.38 1.91 1.50
CA SER A 152 10.61 2.35 2.19
C SER A 152 11.38 1.13 2.67
N ARG A 153 12.60 0.94 2.19
CA ARG A 153 13.39 -0.29 2.36
C ARG A 153 14.27 -0.27 3.61
N ALA A 154 15.11 0.75 3.72
CA ALA A 154 16.29 0.73 4.57
C ALA A 154 16.38 2.01 5.41
N LYS A 155 17.30 2.93 5.06
CA LYS A 155 17.63 4.11 5.89
C LYS A 155 16.86 5.35 5.46
N GLY A 156 16.26 5.33 4.27
CA GLY A 156 15.42 6.40 3.77
C GLY A 156 14.17 6.59 4.60
N ARG A 157 13.49 7.72 4.42
CA ARG A 157 12.25 8.03 5.15
C ARG A 157 11.11 8.41 4.21
N LEU A 158 9.93 7.84 4.45
CA LEU A 158 8.67 8.33 3.89
C LEU A 158 7.88 9.06 4.97
N ASP A 159 7.62 10.36 4.82
CA ASP A 159 7.02 11.17 5.90
C ASP A 159 6.06 12.23 5.38
N ARG A 160 5.10 12.63 6.22
CA ARG A 160 4.09 13.66 5.93
C ARG A 160 3.37 13.37 4.63
N VAL A 161 2.81 12.16 4.54
CA VAL A 161 2.02 11.70 3.39
C VAL A 161 0.55 11.72 3.77
N ILE A 162 -0.26 12.39 2.94
CA ILE A 162 -1.71 12.40 3.05
C ILE A 162 -2.28 11.80 1.77
N VAL A 163 -3.05 10.73 1.92
CA VAL A 163 -3.83 10.11 0.85
C VAL A 163 -5.30 10.30 1.19
N ARG A 164 -6.07 10.92 0.31
CA ARG A 164 -7.49 11.13 0.55
C ARG A 164 -8.37 11.04 -0.67
N ASN A 165 -9.65 10.79 -0.43
CA ASN A 165 -10.68 10.71 -1.47
C ASN A 165 -10.34 9.63 -2.51
N VAL A 166 -10.17 8.38 -2.04
CA VAL A 166 -9.86 7.23 -2.90
C VAL A 166 -11.10 6.36 -3.03
N SER A 167 -11.53 6.10 -4.27
CA SER A 167 -12.74 5.33 -4.57
C SER A 167 -12.57 4.38 -5.76
N GLY A 168 -13.55 3.51 -5.97
CA GLY A 168 -13.59 2.61 -7.13
C GLY A 168 -13.31 1.15 -6.77
N THR A 169 -12.69 0.41 -7.69
CA THR A 169 -12.51 -1.05 -7.55
C THR A 169 -11.06 -1.47 -7.69
N TYR A 170 -10.64 -2.43 -6.87
CA TYR A 170 -9.28 -2.97 -6.85
C TYR A 170 -9.30 -4.49 -6.70
N ARG A 171 -8.25 -5.16 -7.16
CA ARG A 171 -8.22 -6.63 -7.23
C ARG A 171 -7.54 -7.24 -6.01
N SER A 172 -6.23 -7.10 -5.86
CA SER A 172 -5.50 -7.82 -4.80
C SER A 172 -5.24 -6.97 -3.56
N TYR A 173 -4.68 -5.77 -3.73
CA TYR A 173 -4.18 -4.99 -2.61
C TYR A 173 -4.64 -3.54 -2.74
N GLY A 174 -5.29 -2.98 -1.72
CA GLY A 174 -5.61 -1.57 -1.72
C GLY A 174 -4.32 -0.77 -1.54
N PHE A 175 -3.82 -0.75 -0.33
CA PHE A 175 -2.65 0.00 0.09
C PHE A 175 -1.60 -0.97 0.58
N PHE A 176 -0.43 -0.91 -0.05
CA PHE A 176 0.67 -1.81 0.25
C PHE A 176 1.86 -1.03 0.81
N ILE A 177 2.08 -1.09 2.12
CA ILE A 177 2.93 -0.15 2.85
C ILE A 177 3.97 -0.92 3.66
N ASN A 178 5.06 -1.32 3.00
CA ASN A 178 6.14 -2.07 3.64
C ASN A 178 7.46 -2.07 2.85
N PRO A 179 8.60 -2.47 3.46
CA PRO A 179 9.88 -2.55 2.77
C PRO A 179 9.94 -3.62 1.70
N TRP A 180 9.11 -4.67 1.81
CA TRP A 180 8.94 -5.80 0.89
C TRP A 180 10.17 -6.70 0.69
N PHE A 181 11.33 -6.12 0.41
CA PHE A 181 12.61 -6.77 0.30
C PHE A 181 13.24 -6.96 1.68
N PRO A 182 13.63 -8.20 2.04
CA PRO A 182 14.41 -8.45 3.25
C PRO A 182 15.75 -7.74 3.17
N GLY A 183 16.20 -7.17 4.29
CA GLY A 183 17.47 -6.48 4.41
C GLY A 183 17.75 -6.08 5.85
N ASP A 184 18.65 -5.12 6.03
CA ASP A 184 19.14 -4.70 7.35
C ASP A 184 18.14 -3.82 8.14
N GLY A 185 16.94 -3.57 7.59
CA GLY A 185 15.91 -2.75 8.22
C GLY A 185 14.49 -3.19 7.87
N PHE A 186 13.52 -2.47 8.43
CA PHE A 186 12.09 -2.67 8.19
C PHE A 186 11.44 -1.44 7.55
N GLY A 187 12.21 -0.64 6.80
CA GLY A 187 11.80 0.69 6.38
C GLY A 187 11.70 1.70 7.53
N ASN A 188 11.42 2.95 7.18
CA ASN A 188 11.25 4.04 8.14
C ASN A 188 10.16 5.01 7.64
N TYR A 189 9.03 4.96 8.32
CA TYR A 189 7.82 5.68 7.99
C TYR A 189 7.50 6.67 9.11
N GLY A 190 7.33 7.93 8.74
CA GLY A 190 6.92 8.97 9.67
C GLY A 190 5.42 9.01 9.87
N HIS A 191 4.80 10.13 9.52
CA HIS A 191 3.36 10.37 9.63
C HIS A 191 2.68 10.13 8.28
N ILE A 192 1.80 9.13 8.25
CA ILE A 192 1.02 8.77 7.07
C ILE A 192 -0.46 8.78 7.43
N THR A 193 -1.26 9.49 6.65
CA THR A 193 -2.71 9.59 6.85
C THR A 193 -3.46 9.14 5.61
N PHE A 194 -4.43 8.25 5.81
CA PHE A 194 -5.45 7.88 4.86
C PHE A 194 -6.78 8.47 5.33
N ASP A 195 -7.49 9.18 4.48
CA ASP A 195 -8.75 9.83 4.82
C ASP A 195 -9.78 9.69 3.68
N ASN A 196 -11.00 9.25 3.99
CA ASN A 196 -12.07 9.07 3.03
C ASN A 196 -11.69 8.05 1.93
N ILE A 197 -11.70 6.78 2.32
CA ILE A 197 -11.36 5.63 1.46
C ILE A 197 -12.59 4.75 1.29
N ASP A 198 -13.03 4.57 0.05
CA ASP A 198 -14.20 3.77 -0.30
C ASP A 198 -13.91 2.87 -1.52
N LEU A 199 -13.20 1.77 -1.27
CA LEU A 199 -12.75 0.83 -2.30
C LEU A 199 -13.50 -0.49 -2.22
N ARG A 200 -13.91 -1.01 -3.38
CA ARG A 200 -14.55 -2.32 -3.52
C ARG A 200 -13.52 -3.36 -3.97
N PRO A 201 -13.32 -4.43 -3.17
CA PRO A 201 -12.47 -5.52 -3.61
C PRO A 201 -13.12 -6.27 -4.78
N MET A 202 -12.29 -6.82 -5.64
CA MET A 202 -12.67 -7.67 -6.77
C MET A 202 -11.97 -9.03 -6.64
N ASP A 203 -11.59 -9.66 -7.74
CA ASP A 203 -10.86 -10.92 -7.73
C ASP A 203 -9.40 -10.73 -7.30
N HIS A 204 -8.80 -11.79 -6.75
CA HIS A 204 -7.40 -11.81 -6.35
C HIS A 204 -6.51 -12.47 -7.42
N VAL A 205 -5.43 -11.80 -7.84
CA VAL A 205 -4.57 -12.27 -8.95
C VAL A 205 -3.19 -12.76 -8.55
N TYR A 206 -2.73 -12.44 -7.35
CA TYR A 206 -1.35 -12.64 -6.91
C TYR A 206 -1.24 -13.66 -5.77
N PRO A 207 -0.83 -14.92 -6.03
CA PRO A 207 -0.93 -16.00 -5.04
C PRO A 207 0.07 -15.90 -3.88
N TYR A 208 0.99 -14.93 -3.91
CA TYR A 208 2.10 -14.86 -2.97
C TYR A 208 1.73 -14.18 -1.64
N ARG A 209 0.58 -13.47 -1.57
CA ARG A 209 0.13 -12.79 -0.36
C ARG A 209 -1.38 -12.68 -0.28
N THR A 210 -1.91 -12.83 0.93
CA THR A 210 -3.32 -12.58 1.24
C THR A 210 -3.75 -11.21 0.72
N ALA A 211 -4.79 -11.17 -0.11
CA ALA A 211 -5.44 -9.94 -0.53
C ALA A 211 -5.86 -9.13 0.70
N THR A 212 -5.80 -7.80 0.64
CA THR A 212 -6.20 -6.94 1.77
C THR A 212 -6.41 -5.50 1.33
N LEU A 213 -7.17 -4.73 2.11
CA LEU A 213 -7.31 -3.30 1.88
C LEU A 213 -6.05 -2.55 2.32
N PHE A 214 -5.53 -2.79 3.52
CA PHE A 214 -4.32 -2.16 4.04
C PHE A 214 -3.34 -3.20 4.55
N ASP A 215 -2.20 -3.31 3.89
CA ASP A 215 -1.09 -4.08 4.40
C ASP A 215 0.05 -3.19 4.88
N ILE A 216 0.34 -3.29 6.17
CA ILE A 216 1.23 -2.38 6.88
C ILE A 216 2.32 -3.19 7.57
N GLY A 217 3.56 -3.00 7.14
CA GLY A 217 4.70 -3.69 7.71
C GLY A 217 5.92 -2.80 7.71
N GLY A 218 6.45 -2.47 8.88
CA GLY A 218 7.66 -1.64 8.96
C GLY A 218 7.76 -0.87 10.24
N ASN A 219 8.66 0.13 10.27
CA ASN A 219 8.80 1.03 11.41
C ASN A 219 8.00 2.31 11.19
N PHE A 220 7.00 2.58 12.02
CA PHE A 220 6.09 3.73 11.89
C PHE A 220 6.08 4.59 13.14
N ASP A 221 6.24 5.90 12.97
CA ASP A 221 5.96 6.88 14.02
C ASP A 221 4.44 7.00 14.25
N CYS A 222 3.67 7.16 13.16
CA CYS A 222 2.22 7.21 13.23
C CYS A 222 1.58 6.91 11.86
N ILE A 223 0.63 5.98 11.85
CA ILE A 223 -0.26 5.75 10.72
C ILE A 223 -1.71 5.96 11.14
N THR A 224 -2.45 6.78 10.39
CA THR A 224 -3.82 7.18 10.71
C THR A 224 -4.75 6.85 9.55
N PHE A 225 -5.90 6.25 9.87
CA PHE A 225 -6.96 5.90 8.95
C PHE A 225 -8.24 6.59 9.41
N LYS A 226 -8.82 7.40 8.53
CA LYS A 226 -10.05 8.16 8.79
C LYS A 226 -11.08 7.89 7.73
N ASN A 227 -12.34 7.77 8.14
CA ASN A 227 -13.48 7.67 7.24
C ASN A 227 -13.29 6.55 6.20
N ILE A 228 -13.06 5.33 6.69
CA ILE A 228 -12.85 4.14 5.85
C ILE A 228 -14.20 3.44 5.71
N HIS A 229 -14.61 3.19 4.47
CA HIS A 229 -15.86 2.54 4.13
C HIS A 229 -15.59 1.20 3.43
N HIS A 230 -16.25 0.15 3.91
CA HIS A 230 -16.16 -1.19 3.34
C HIS A 230 -17.56 -1.82 3.25
N GLN A 231 -17.93 -2.24 2.06
CA GLN A 231 -19.18 -2.95 1.74
C GLN A 231 -18.99 -3.70 0.42
N ASP A 232 -19.97 -4.54 0.07
CA ASP A 232 -20.00 -5.36 -1.14
C ASP A 232 -18.71 -6.19 -1.29
N ALA A 233 -18.41 -7.01 -0.29
CA ALA A 233 -17.18 -7.78 -0.26
C ALA A 233 -17.21 -8.90 -1.31
N SER A 234 -16.19 -8.95 -2.19
CA SER A 234 -16.07 -9.99 -3.21
C SER A 234 -15.43 -11.29 -2.69
N ASP A 235 -14.67 -11.22 -1.60
CA ASP A 235 -13.98 -12.34 -0.96
C ASP A 235 -13.81 -12.10 0.56
N ASP A 236 -13.18 -13.06 1.25
CA ASP A 236 -13.04 -13.11 2.71
C ASP A 236 -11.84 -12.31 3.26
N ARG A 237 -11.29 -11.35 2.49
CA ARG A 237 -10.04 -10.68 2.85
C ARG A 237 -10.16 -9.83 4.14
N PRO A 238 -9.10 -9.78 4.97
CA PRO A 238 -9.03 -8.81 6.05
C PRO A 238 -8.86 -7.39 5.51
N LEU A 239 -9.31 -6.38 6.26
CA LEU A 239 -9.13 -4.98 5.91
C LEU A 239 -7.76 -4.44 6.31
N PHE A 240 -7.25 -4.86 7.46
CA PHE A 240 -5.95 -4.41 7.96
C PHE A 240 -5.06 -5.60 8.29
N ILE A 241 -3.82 -5.53 7.84
CA ILE A 241 -2.76 -6.44 8.22
C ILE A 241 -1.62 -5.60 8.78
N PHE A 242 -1.29 -5.81 10.06
CA PHE A 242 -0.20 -5.14 10.75
C PHE A 242 0.97 -6.09 11.01
N GLY A 243 2.19 -5.60 10.76
CA GLY A 243 3.43 -6.26 11.18
C GLY A 243 3.99 -7.29 10.19
N LEU A 244 3.63 -7.24 8.90
CA LEU A 244 4.20 -8.08 7.85
C LEU A 244 5.13 -7.27 6.93
N PRO A 245 6.43 -7.15 7.26
CA PRO A 245 7.33 -6.22 6.55
C PRO A 245 7.71 -6.66 5.14
N PHE A 246 7.73 -7.96 4.85
CA PHE A 246 8.31 -8.45 3.59
C PHE A 246 7.31 -9.21 2.74
N HIS A 247 7.71 -9.48 1.49
CA HIS A 247 6.94 -10.26 0.51
C HIS A 247 6.59 -11.67 0.97
N ARG A 248 7.34 -12.19 1.95
CA ARG A 248 7.23 -13.54 2.48
C ARG A 248 6.99 -13.52 3.98
N ASN A 249 6.10 -14.40 4.44
CA ASN A 249 5.75 -14.57 5.86
C ASN A 249 6.45 -15.78 6.53
N ASP A 250 7.39 -16.40 5.81
CA ASP A 250 8.19 -17.56 6.23
C ASP A 250 9.67 -17.22 6.43
N LEU A 251 10.04 -15.96 6.22
CA LEU A 251 11.40 -15.47 6.41
C LEU A 251 11.77 -15.48 7.90
N ASN A 252 12.90 -16.10 8.21
CA ASN A 252 13.41 -16.24 9.56
C ASN A 252 14.39 -15.12 9.87
N TYR A 253 13.90 -14.00 10.41
CA TYR A 253 14.75 -12.94 10.98
C TYR A 253 14.95 -13.16 12.47
N ALA A 254 16.05 -12.61 13.00
CA ALA A 254 16.40 -12.77 14.40
C ALA A 254 15.22 -12.38 15.33
N PRO A 255 14.98 -13.10 16.44
CA PRO A 255 13.81 -12.87 17.31
C PRO A 255 13.70 -11.46 17.89
N ASP A 256 14.79 -10.73 17.98
CA ASP A 256 14.97 -9.35 18.44
C ASP A 256 14.91 -8.32 17.30
N PHE A 257 15.08 -8.75 16.05
CA PHE A 257 14.88 -7.94 14.86
C PHE A 257 13.38 -7.89 14.52
N ARG A 258 12.72 -6.78 14.88
CA ARG A 258 11.26 -6.61 14.72
C ARG A 258 10.88 -5.27 14.10
N PRO A 259 9.88 -5.25 13.20
CA PRO A 259 9.21 -4.01 12.84
C PRO A 259 8.48 -3.45 14.06
N TYR A 260 8.30 -2.14 14.09
CA TYR A 260 7.67 -1.46 15.21
C TYR A 260 6.72 -0.36 14.74
N ILE A 261 5.44 -0.54 15.04
CA ILE A 261 4.40 0.46 14.74
C ILE A 261 4.07 1.17 16.05
N LYS A 262 4.54 2.40 16.21
CA LYS A 262 4.34 3.18 17.44
C LYS A 262 2.87 3.54 17.65
N ASN A 263 2.25 4.17 16.64
CA ASN A 263 0.84 4.54 16.69
C ASN A 263 0.13 4.09 15.42
N ALA A 264 -0.96 3.34 15.60
CA ALA A 264 -1.96 3.08 14.58
C ALA A 264 -3.31 3.62 15.07
N VAL A 265 -3.91 4.51 14.30
CA VAL A 265 -5.21 5.12 14.62
C VAL A 265 -6.21 4.76 13.54
N ILE A 266 -7.29 4.10 13.91
CA ILE A 266 -8.45 3.87 13.05
C ILE A 266 -9.61 4.66 13.66
N ASP A 267 -10.08 5.67 12.95
CA ASP A 267 -11.10 6.62 13.42
C ASP A 267 -12.17 6.84 12.35
N GLY A 268 -13.36 6.28 12.54
CA GLY A 268 -14.43 6.32 11.53
C GLY A 268 -14.29 5.19 10.52
N LEU A 269 -14.39 3.94 10.98
CA LEU A 269 -14.46 2.76 10.13
C LEU A 269 -15.90 2.27 10.06
N THR A 270 -16.48 2.25 8.86
CA THR A 270 -17.82 1.72 8.61
C THR A 270 -17.73 0.48 7.72
N ILE A 271 -18.23 -0.63 8.24
CA ILE A 271 -18.37 -1.89 7.53
C ILE A 271 -19.87 -2.20 7.40
N VAL A 272 -20.34 -2.44 6.18
CA VAL A 272 -21.70 -2.92 5.90
C VAL A 272 -21.61 -4.33 5.36
N GLN A 273 -22.18 -5.28 6.09
CA GLN A 273 -22.22 -6.70 5.71
C GLN A 273 -23.58 -7.04 5.10
N SER A 274 -23.57 -7.51 3.86
CA SER A 274 -24.75 -8.02 3.16
C SER A 274 -24.94 -9.52 3.40
N GLU A 275 -26.14 -10.04 3.18
CA GLU A 275 -26.42 -11.50 3.26
C GLU A 275 -25.53 -12.31 2.29
N ASP A 276 -25.29 -11.78 1.10
CA ASP A 276 -24.52 -12.43 0.03
C ASP A 276 -23.00 -12.34 0.24
N ASP A 277 -22.52 -11.52 1.18
CA ASP A 277 -21.10 -11.34 1.42
C ASP A 277 -20.46 -12.67 1.88
N PRO A 278 -19.21 -12.95 1.49
CA PRO A 278 -18.45 -14.09 1.97
C PRO A 278 -18.22 -14.03 3.48
N GLU A 279 -17.94 -15.18 4.08
CA GLU A 279 -17.65 -15.26 5.52
C GLU A 279 -16.27 -14.66 5.81
N VAL A 280 -16.25 -13.47 6.43
CA VAL A 280 -15.01 -12.85 6.91
C VAL A 280 -14.76 -13.31 8.35
N LYS A 281 -13.64 -14.00 8.56
CA LYS A 281 -13.24 -14.49 9.91
C LYS A 281 -12.72 -13.37 10.80
N GLU A 282 -12.02 -12.40 10.22
CA GLU A 282 -11.52 -11.24 10.94
C GLU A 282 -11.27 -10.03 10.03
N TYR A 283 -11.37 -8.82 10.60
CA TYR A 283 -11.11 -7.58 9.87
C TYR A 283 -9.69 -7.05 10.05
N ILE A 284 -9.07 -7.32 11.20
CA ILE A 284 -7.71 -6.88 11.52
C ILE A 284 -6.85 -8.09 11.87
N GLN A 285 -5.72 -8.26 11.18
CA GLN A 285 -4.69 -9.22 11.52
C GLN A 285 -3.46 -8.51 12.10
N VAL A 286 -2.90 -9.06 13.18
CA VAL A 286 -1.69 -8.55 13.82
C VAL A 286 -0.65 -9.67 13.88
N TYR A 287 0.45 -9.53 13.13
CA TYR A 287 1.56 -10.50 13.09
C TYR A 287 2.71 -10.13 14.02
N ASP A 288 2.86 -8.84 14.33
CA ASP A 288 3.95 -8.32 15.14
C ASP A 288 3.48 -7.29 16.16
N ARG A 289 4.39 -6.44 16.67
CA ARG A 289 4.06 -5.43 17.66
C ARG A 289 3.46 -4.17 17.04
N VAL A 290 2.25 -3.85 17.47
CA VAL A 290 1.69 -2.48 17.44
C VAL A 290 1.74 -1.95 18.86
N GLU A 291 2.47 -0.87 19.13
CA GLU A 291 2.58 -0.36 20.49
C GLU A 291 1.27 0.27 20.94
N ASN A 292 0.69 1.17 20.14
CA ASN A 292 -0.59 1.80 20.45
C ASN A 292 -1.55 1.64 19.28
N LEU A 293 -2.64 0.91 19.50
CA LEU A 293 -3.76 0.80 18.56
C LEU A 293 -4.97 1.53 19.14
N PHE A 294 -5.40 2.57 18.43
CA PHE A 294 -6.60 3.33 18.75
C PHE A 294 -7.71 2.95 17.77
N LEU A 295 -8.83 2.44 18.29
CA LEU A 295 -10.05 2.20 17.53
C LEU A 295 -11.12 3.17 18.00
N LYS A 296 -11.58 4.04 17.10
CA LYS A 296 -12.58 5.07 17.39
C LYS A 296 -13.66 5.06 16.33
N ASN A 297 -14.91 5.27 16.72
CA ASN A 297 -16.03 5.42 15.79
C ASN A 297 -16.08 4.26 14.78
N VAL A 298 -16.10 3.03 15.29
CA VAL A 298 -16.13 1.82 14.45
C VAL A 298 -17.53 1.25 14.43
N ILE A 299 -18.10 1.10 13.24
CA ILE A 299 -19.44 0.58 13.01
C ILE A 299 -19.33 -0.65 12.10
N VAL A 300 -19.80 -1.79 12.57
CA VAL A 300 -20.09 -2.97 11.74
C VAL A 300 -21.61 -3.15 11.74
N SER A 301 -22.24 -2.75 10.64
CA SER A 301 -23.67 -2.94 10.41
C SER A 301 -23.87 -4.14 9.50
N SER A 302 -24.97 -4.87 9.69
CA SER A 302 -25.19 -6.12 8.99
C SER A 302 -26.66 -6.32 8.68
N ASP A 303 -26.94 -6.89 7.52
CA ASP A 303 -28.25 -7.46 7.23
C ASP A 303 -28.58 -8.58 8.22
N LYS A 304 -29.87 -8.86 8.39
CA LYS A 304 -30.38 -9.81 9.39
C LYS A 304 -29.73 -11.20 9.31
N ASP A 305 -29.48 -11.66 8.09
CA ASP A 305 -28.99 -13.01 7.79
C ASP A 305 -27.53 -13.00 7.30
N ALA A 306 -26.82 -11.88 7.47
CA ALA A 306 -25.39 -11.77 7.17
C ALA A 306 -24.55 -12.71 8.04
N LYS A 307 -23.49 -13.28 7.44
CA LYS A 307 -22.58 -14.20 8.12
C LYS A 307 -21.84 -13.49 9.25
N LYS A 308 -21.76 -14.13 10.41
CA LYS A 308 -21.05 -13.59 11.58
C LYS A 308 -19.54 -13.60 11.38
N THR A 309 -18.87 -12.61 11.95
CA THR A 309 -17.40 -12.55 12.01
C THR A 309 -16.90 -13.04 13.36
N GLU A 310 -15.97 -14.01 13.36
CA GLU A 310 -15.46 -14.64 14.59
C GLU A 310 -14.76 -13.63 15.53
N SER A 311 -13.91 -12.76 14.98
CA SER A 311 -13.19 -11.77 15.78
C SER A 311 -12.87 -10.51 14.99
N PHE A 312 -12.94 -9.34 15.62
CA PHE A 312 -12.55 -8.09 14.96
C PHE A 312 -11.03 -8.05 14.72
N ILE A 313 -10.25 -8.32 15.77
CA ILE A 313 -8.78 -8.43 15.73
C ILE A 313 -8.36 -9.88 16.00
N ARG A 314 -7.57 -10.43 15.08
CA ARG A 314 -6.89 -11.72 15.25
C ARG A 314 -5.39 -11.57 15.28
N PHE A 315 -4.77 -12.17 16.28
CA PHE A 315 -3.31 -12.29 16.38
C PHE A 315 -2.84 -13.49 15.57
N ARG A 316 -1.90 -13.26 14.66
CA ARG A 316 -1.35 -14.26 13.74
C ARG A 316 0.08 -14.59 14.12
N LYS A 317 0.50 -15.79 13.74
CA LYS A 317 1.85 -16.32 13.93
C LYS A 317 2.60 -16.27 12.61
N PHE A 318 3.90 -15.98 12.64
CA PHE A 318 4.78 -16.21 11.48
C PHE A 318 4.94 -17.72 11.24
N LYS A 319 5.04 -18.14 9.97
CA LYS A 319 5.06 -19.58 9.62
C LYS A 319 6.21 -20.34 10.29
N ASN A 320 7.39 -19.72 10.37
CA ASN A 320 8.63 -20.35 10.82
C ASN A 320 9.17 -19.77 12.13
N CYS A 321 8.32 -19.11 12.93
CA CYS A 321 8.75 -18.51 14.18
C CYS A 321 7.64 -18.56 15.24
N ASP A 322 7.99 -18.77 16.50
CA ASP A 322 7.06 -18.75 17.65
C ASP A 322 6.48 -17.38 18.01
N ARG A 323 6.79 -16.36 17.18
CA ARG A 323 6.25 -15.02 17.28
C ARG A 323 4.77 -14.99 16.94
N VAL A 324 3.99 -14.51 17.88
CA VAL A 324 2.59 -14.12 17.71
C VAL A 324 2.51 -12.61 17.84
N GLY A 325 1.65 -11.98 17.04
CA GLY A 325 1.43 -10.54 17.13
C GLY A 325 0.96 -10.08 18.50
N LYS A 326 1.24 -8.81 18.82
CA LYS A 326 0.93 -8.20 20.11
C LYS A 326 0.51 -6.75 19.96
N ILE A 327 -0.37 -6.31 20.84
CA ILE A 327 -0.69 -4.90 21.03
C ILE A 327 -0.21 -4.48 22.42
N GLY A 328 0.51 -3.35 22.53
CA GLY A 328 0.82 -2.77 23.83
C GLY A 328 -0.45 -2.22 24.46
N ASN A 329 -0.88 -1.07 23.97
CA ASN A 329 -2.08 -0.37 24.40
C ASN A 329 -3.17 -0.47 23.33
N LEU A 330 -4.31 -1.07 23.67
CA LEU A 330 -5.53 -1.01 22.88
C LEU A 330 -6.48 0.00 23.52
N VAL A 331 -6.77 1.07 22.81
CA VAL A 331 -7.73 2.09 23.24
C VAL A 331 -8.94 2.02 22.34
N THR A 332 -10.13 1.84 22.92
CA THR A 332 -11.38 1.80 22.17
C THR A 332 -12.34 2.91 22.62
N HIS A 333 -13.05 3.51 21.67
CA HIS A 333 -14.06 4.54 21.89
C HIS A 333 -15.16 4.40 20.83
N ASP A 334 -16.43 4.42 21.23
CA ASP A 334 -17.59 4.37 20.32
C ASP A 334 -17.51 3.24 19.27
N ILE A 335 -17.55 1.99 19.75
CA ILE A 335 -17.54 0.78 18.93
C ILE A 335 -18.91 0.12 18.93
N TYR A 336 -19.49 -0.07 17.74
CA TYR A 336 -20.75 -0.79 17.53
C TYR A 336 -20.56 -1.89 16.48
N MET A 337 -20.60 -3.16 16.91
CA MET A 337 -20.35 -4.30 16.02
C MET A 337 -21.14 -5.56 16.44
N PRO A 338 -22.48 -5.53 16.42
CA PRO A 338 -23.33 -6.62 16.91
C PRO A 338 -23.14 -7.96 16.20
N ASN A 339 -22.65 -7.95 14.95
CA ASN A 339 -22.43 -9.16 14.15
C ASN A 339 -20.99 -9.71 14.22
N VAL A 340 -20.16 -9.14 15.10
CA VAL A 340 -18.81 -9.62 15.40
C VAL A 340 -18.81 -10.28 16.77
N GLU A 341 -18.43 -11.56 16.85
CA GLU A 341 -18.56 -12.32 18.10
C GLU A 341 -17.64 -11.81 19.21
N LYS A 342 -16.40 -11.42 18.86
CA LYS A 342 -15.38 -10.99 19.82
C LYS A 342 -14.57 -9.83 19.27
N LEU A 343 -14.20 -8.86 20.10
CA LEU A 343 -13.23 -7.84 19.71
C LEU A 343 -11.84 -8.47 19.43
N LEU A 344 -11.40 -9.41 20.27
CA LEU A 344 -10.07 -10.01 20.22
C LEU A 344 -10.16 -11.55 20.13
N SER A 345 -9.33 -12.16 19.30
CA SER A 345 -9.19 -13.62 19.27
C SER A 345 -8.50 -14.16 20.54
N TYR A 346 -7.54 -13.41 21.09
CA TYR A 346 -6.72 -13.77 22.25
C TYR A 346 -6.41 -12.52 23.09
N SER A 347 -7.12 -12.32 24.20
CA SER A 347 -6.95 -11.12 25.04
C SER A 347 -5.56 -11.00 25.67
N GLN A 348 -4.87 -12.12 25.92
CA GLN A 348 -3.52 -12.15 26.48
C GLN A 348 -2.43 -11.58 25.55
N GLN A 349 -2.76 -11.27 24.30
CA GLN A 349 -1.84 -10.60 23.37
C GLN A 349 -1.93 -9.06 23.44
N VAL A 350 -2.74 -8.53 24.35
CA VAL A 350 -2.84 -7.10 24.64
C VAL A 350 -2.30 -6.83 26.04
N GLU A 351 -1.33 -5.91 26.18
CA GLU A 351 -0.73 -5.58 27.48
C GLU A 351 -1.67 -4.72 28.34
N HIS A 352 -2.30 -3.72 27.72
CA HIS A 352 -3.24 -2.81 28.38
C HIS A 352 -4.45 -2.51 27.49
N VAL A 353 -5.65 -2.58 28.07
CA VAL A 353 -6.91 -2.23 27.41
C VAL A 353 -7.53 -1.03 28.12
N SER A 354 -7.88 0.00 27.36
CA SER A 354 -8.63 1.16 27.85
C SER A 354 -9.88 1.33 27.01
N ASN A 355 -11.03 1.39 27.67
CA ASN A 355 -12.31 1.71 27.05
C ASN A 355 -12.71 3.08 27.56
N THR A 356 -12.83 4.05 26.66
CA THR A 356 -13.14 5.45 26.97
C THR A 356 -14.47 5.86 26.39
#